data_AF-A0A7G4A072-F1
#
_entry.id   AF-A0A7G4A072-F1
#
_cell.length_a   1.000
_cell.length_b   1.000
_cell.length_c   1.000
_cell.angle_alpha   90.00
_cell.angle_beta   90.00
_cell.angle_gamma   90.00
#
_symmetry.space_group_name_H-M   'P 1'
#
loop_
_entity.id
_entity.type
_entity.pdbx_description
1 polymer ?
#
loop_
_entity_poly.entity_id
_entity_poly.type
_entity_poly.pdbx_seq_one_letter_code
_entity_poly.pdbx_strand_id
1 'polypeptide(L)'
;MSTISYQFLSHIDAPKRILTLTLDELVVAGLGFMLLVISNQKILVSLFGLGLLSGLRYLKKGDGPKGLLVLAYWYLPSGLTQFFLPQLPLSHHRVYVA
;
A
#
# COMPACT_ATOMS: atom_id res chain seq x y z
N MET A 1 -9.74 -42.32 17.29
CA MET A 1 -10.13 -40.91 17.10
C MET A 1 -9.12 -40.28 16.15
N SER A 2 -9.49 -40.07 14.90
CA SER A 2 -8.63 -39.41 13.91
C SER A 2 -8.54 -37.91 14.24
N THR A 3 -7.36 -37.46 14.64
CA THR A 3 -7.03 -36.05 14.82
C THR A 3 -7.05 -35.37 13.45
N ILE A 4 -8.20 -34.77 13.11
CA ILE A 4 -8.33 -33.91 11.94
C ILE A 4 -7.42 -32.70 12.19
N SER A 5 -6.30 -32.66 11.48
CA SER A 5 -5.36 -31.54 11.55
C SER A 5 -5.92 -30.40 10.71
N TYR A 6 -6.54 -29.43 11.37
CA TYR A 6 -7.03 -28.21 10.71
C TYR A 6 -5.84 -27.35 10.30
N GLN A 7 -5.41 -27.46 9.05
CA GLN A 7 -4.38 -26.59 8.49
C GLN A 7 -5.03 -25.30 7.98
N PHE A 8 -4.96 -24.23 8.77
CA PHE A 8 -5.36 -22.90 8.32
C PHE A 8 -4.45 -22.49 7.15
N LEU A 9 -5.04 -22.31 5.97
CA LEU A 9 -4.33 -21.75 4.81
C LEU A 9 -4.06 -20.27 5.04
N SER A 10 -2.94 -19.95 5.67
CA SER A 10 -2.47 -18.58 5.95
C SER A 10 -2.06 -17.78 4.71
N HIS A 11 -2.14 -18.36 3.51
CA HIS A 11 -1.53 -17.84 2.29
C HIS A 11 -2.55 -17.38 1.22
N ILE A 12 -3.86 -17.44 1.47
CA ILE A 12 -4.86 -16.98 0.50
C ILE A 12 -4.81 -15.45 0.32
N ASP A 13 -4.53 -14.71 1.39
CA ASP A 13 -4.51 -13.24 1.39
C ASP A 13 -3.10 -12.63 1.25
N ALA A 14 -2.06 -13.47 1.16
CA ALA A 14 -0.68 -12.98 1.09
C ALA A 14 -0.43 -12.33 -0.29
N PRO A 15 -0.12 -11.01 -0.36
CA PRO A 15 0.16 -10.36 -1.62
C PRO A 15 1.41 -10.97 -2.26
N LYS A 16 1.39 -11.18 -3.58
CA LYS A 16 2.52 -11.73 -4.33
C LYS A 16 3.76 -10.85 -4.12
N ARG A 17 4.77 -11.39 -3.43
CA ARG A 17 6.05 -10.71 -3.19
C ARG A 17 7.08 -11.21 -4.19
N ILE A 18 7.68 -10.29 -4.94
CA ILE A 18 8.83 -10.57 -5.80
C ILE A 18 10.06 -10.07 -5.05
N LEU A 19 11.02 -10.97 -4.75
CA LEU A 19 12.26 -10.62 -4.03
C LEU A 19 12.01 -9.87 -2.71
N THR A 20 11.02 -10.28 -1.92
CA THR A 20 10.56 -9.64 -0.66
C THR A 20 9.76 -8.34 -0.80
N LEU A 21 9.66 -7.74 -2.00
CA LEU A 21 8.90 -6.52 -2.26
C LEU A 21 7.57 -6.82 -2.96
N THR A 22 6.55 -6.04 -2.63
CA THR A 22 5.31 -5.93 -3.44
C THR A 22 5.58 -5.10 -4.71
N LEU A 23 4.78 -5.28 -5.77
CA LEU A 23 4.95 -4.54 -7.03
C LEU A 23 5.01 -3.02 -6.81
N ASP A 24 4.15 -2.51 -5.93
CA ASP A 24 4.07 -1.09 -5.61
C ASP A 24 5.36 -0.58 -4.95
N GLU A 25 5.98 -1.37 -4.07
CA GLU A 25 7.26 -1.03 -3.44
C GLU A 25 8.41 -1.08 -4.46
N LEU A 26 8.34 -2.01 -5.43
CA LEU A 26 9.32 -2.12 -6.50
C LEU A 26 9.26 -0.91 -7.43
N VAL A 27 8.05 -0.43 -7.76
CA VAL A 27 7.85 0.79 -8.55
C VAL A 27 8.42 2.01 -7.82
N VAL A 28 8.13 2.17 -6.52
CA VAL A 28 8.66 3.28 -5.73
C VAL A 28 10.19 3.23 -5.63
N ALA A 29 10.76 2.05 -5.37
CA ALA A 29 12.21 1.86 -5.33
C ALA A 29 12.87 2.16 -6.69
N GLY A 30 12.27 1.67 -7.78
CA GLY A 30 12.75 1.91 -9.14
C GLY A 30 12.72 3.38 -9.54
N LEU A 31 11.62 4.08 -9.26
CA LEU A 31 11.50 5.53 -9.50
C LEU A 31 12.49 6.32 -8.65
N GLY A 32 12.63 5.97 -7.36
CA GLY A 32 13.61 6.59 -6.47
C GLY A 32 15.04 6.41 -6.96
N PHE A 33 15.37 5.22 -7.47
CA PHE A 33 16.68 4.94 -8.05
C PHE A 33 16.93 5.73 -9.33
N MET A 34 15.96 5.81 -10.24
CA MET A 34 16.08 6.62 -11.46
C MET A 34 16.30 8.11 -11.13
N LEU A 35 15.56 8.63 -10.15
CA LEU A 35 15.71 10.01 -9.70
C LEU A 35 17.10 10.25 -9.08
N LEU A 36 17.65 9.28 -8.36
CA LEU A 36 19.00 9.34 -7.79
C LEU A 36 20.10 9.37 -8.86
N VAL A 37 19.90 8.65 -9.98
CA VAL A 37 20.82 8.65 -11.12
C VAL A 37 20.82 10.02 -11.80
N ILE A 38 19.64 10.59 -12.04
CA ILE A 38 19.48 11.85 -12.78
C ILE A 38 19.86 13.07 -11.92
N SER A 39 19.60 13.02 -10.61
CA SER A 39 19.79 14.17 -9.74
C SER A 39 21.26 14.40 -9.35
N ASN A 40 21.61 15.68 -9.30
CA ASN A 40 22.91 16.14 -8.79
C ASN A 40 22.97 16.08 -7.26
N GLN A 41 21.82 16.25 -6.58
CA GLN A 41 21.71 16.24 -5.12
C GLN A 41 21.44 14.83 -4.58
N LYS A 42 22.45 13.96 -4.68
CA LYS A 42 22.32 12.52 -4.40
C LYS A 42 21.91 12.21 -2.96
N ILE A 43 22.40 12.98 -1.99
CA ILE A 43 22.11 12.77 -0.56
C ILE A 43 20.63 13.03 -0.27
N LEU A 44 20.11 14.17 -0.72
CA LEU A 44 18.71 14.54 -0.50
C LEU A 44 17.76 13.54 -1.18
N VAL A 45 18.07 13.15 -2.41
CA VAL A 45 17.25 12.20 -3.17
C VAL A 45 17.30 10.80 -2.56
N SER A 46 18.46 10.35 -2.09
CA SER A 46 18.58 9.07 -1.38
C SER A 46 17.74 9.05 -0.10
N LEU A 47 17.83 10.12 0.70
CA LEU A 47 17.03 10.24 1.92
C LEU A 47 15.53 10.25 1.62
N PHE A 48 15.10 10.96 0.58
CA PHE A 48 13.71 11.01 0.15
C PHE A 48 13.22 9.66 -0.37
N GLY A 49 13.99 8.97 -1.21
CA GLY A 49 13.64 7.65 -1.75
C GLY A 49 13.56 6.57 -0.67
N LEU A 50 14.52 6.54 0.25
CA LEU A 50 14.49 5.63 1.41
C LEU A 50 13.37 5.98 2.38
N GLY A 51 13.10 7.26 2.60
CA GLY A 51 11.98 7.75 3.41
C GLY A 51 10.63 7.30 2.86
N LEU A 52 10.41 7.43 1.55
CA LEU A 52 9.20 6.95 0.89
C LEU A 52 9.05 5.43 0.97
N LEU A 53 10.12 4.68 0.71
CA LEU A 53 10.07 3.21 0.75
C LEU A 53 9.81 2.68 2.17
N SER A 54 10.51 3.25 3.17
CA SER A 54 10.32 2.88 4.57
C SER A 54 8.95 3.29 5.11
N GLY A 55 8.46 4.48 4.74
CA GLY A 55 7.11 4.94 5.06
C GLY A 55 6.04 4.02 4.47
N LEU A 56 6.19 3.63 3.20
CA LEU A 56 5.27 2.70 2.54
C LEU A 56 5.28 1.31 3.22
N ARG A 57 6.46 0.81 3.60
CA ARG A 57 6.59 -0.45 4.35
C ARG A 57 5.97 -0.38 5.73
N TYR A 58 6.12 0.76 6.42
CA TYR A 58 5.51 0.99 7.72
C TYR A 58 3.99 0.98 7.62
N LEU A 59 3.43 1.71 6.65
CA LEU A 59 1.99 1.75 6.37
C LEU A 59 1.43 0.36 6.02
N LYS A 60 2.22 -0.49 5.35
CA LYS A 60 1.82 -1.85 4.96
C LYS A 60 1.98 -2.92 6.05
N LYS A 61 2.63 -2.61 7.19
CA LYS A 61 3.04 -3.62 8.19
C LYS A 61 1.87 -4.29 8.95
N GLY A 62 0.63 -3.79 8.83
CA GLY A 62 -0.56 -4.33 9.50
C GLY A 62 -1.55 -5.05 8.56
N ASP A 63 -2.11 -4.31 7.58
CA ASP A 63 -3.33 -4.74 6.86
C ASP A 63 -3.12 -5.12 5.39
N GLY A 64 -1.86 -5.25 4.94
CA GLY A 64 -1.54 -5.51 3.54
C GLY A 64 -1.94 -4.35 2.60
N PRO A 65 -2.06 -4.58 1.28
CA PRO A 65 -2.33 -3.52 0.29
C PRO A 65 -3.72 -2.88 0.45
N LYS A 66 -4.69 -3.59 1.04
CA LYS A 66 -6.05 -3.07 1.30
C LYS A 66 -6.03 -1.92 2.32
N GLY A 67 -5.09 -1.94 3.28
CA GLY A 67 -4.93 -0.86 4.26
C GLY A 67 -4.61 0.50 3.62
N LEU A 68 -3.85 0.51 2.52
CA LEU A 68 -3.56 1.75 1.79
C LEU A 68 -4.81 2.35 1.14
N LEU A 69 -5.73 1.52 0.65
CA LEU A 69 -7.00 1.98 0.09
C LEU A 69 -7.90 2.59 1.17
N VAL A 70 -7.94 1.99 2.37
CA VAL A 70 -8.66 2.56 3.51
C VAL A 70 -8.08 3.91 3.90
N LEU A 71 -6.75 4.02 3.94
CA LEU A 71 -6.06 5.26 4.27
C LEU A 71 -6.31 6.35 3.21
N ALA A 72 -6.24 5.98 1.93
CA ALA A 72 -6.60 6.88 0.84
C ALA A 72 -8.07 7.32 0.92
N TYR A 73 -8.99 6.42 1.30
CA TYR A 73 -10.40 6.76 1.45
C TYR A 73 -10.65 7.81 2.54
N TRP A 74 -9.91 7.76 3.66
CA TRP A 74 -10.09 8.69 4.77
C TRP A 74 -9.34 10.02 4.61
N TYR A 75 -8.13 10.00 4.04
CA TYR A 75 -7.22 11.16 4.05
C TYR A 75 -7.08 11.87 2.69
N LEU A 76 -7.44 11.22 1.59
CA LEU A 76 -7.33 11.81 0.25
C LEU A 76 -8.61 12.61 -0.07
N PRO A 77 -8.51 13.79 -0.71
CA PRO A 77 -9.68 14.58 -1.10
C PRO A 77 -10.59 13.80 -2.06
N SER A 78 -11.90 14.05 -1.95
CA SER A 78 -12.96 13.31 -2.68
C SER A 78 -12.76 13.28 -4.20
N GLY A 79 -12.21 14.35 -4.79
CA GLY A 79 -11.94 14.38 -6.23
C GLY A 79 -10.91 13.35 -6.68
N LEU A 80 -9.88 13.08 -5.87
CA LEU A 80 -8.88 12.05 -6.17
C LEU A 80 -9.42 10.65 -5.90
N THR A 81 -10.14 10.45 -4.79
CA THR A 81 -10.71 9.14 -4.46
C THR A 81 -11.76 8.72 -5.49
N GLN A 82 -12.64 9.62 -5.94
CA GLN A 82 -13.64 9.30 -6.98
C GLN A 82 -13.01 8.99 -8.33
N PHE A 83 -11.85 9.57 -8.66
CA PHE A 83 -11.14 9.26 -9.90
C PHE A 83 -10.62 7.82 -9.90
N PHE A 84 -10.02 7.36 -8.80
CA PHE A 84 -9.49 6.01 -8.69
C PHE A 84 -10.56 4.96 -8.30
N LEU A 85 -11.61 5.37 -7.60
CA LEU A 85 -12.62 4.52 -6.99
C LEU A 85 -14.04 5.11 -7.21
N PRO A 86 -14.53 5.15 -8.46
CA PRO A 86 -15.79 5.84 -8.80
C PRO A 86 -17.04 5.21 -8.18
N GLN A 87 -16.95 3.95 -7.74
CA GLN A 87 -18.07 3.19 -7.17
C GLN A 87 -18.13 3.25 -5.64
N LEU A 88 -17.16 3.91 -4.97
CA LEU A 88 -17.18 4.00 -3.50
C LEU A 88 -18.17 5.09 -3.03
N PRO A 89 -18.95 4.81 -1.95
CA PRO A 89 -19.80 5.82 -1.35
C PRO A 89 -18.95 6.98 -0.81
N LEU A 90 -19.52 8.18 -0.81
CA LEU A 90 -18.88 9.35 -0.23
C LEU A 90 -18.60 9.11 1.26
N SER A 91 -17.38 9.40 1.72
CA SER A 91 -16.94 9.19 3.12
C SER A 91 -17.80 9.90 4.16
N HIS A 92 -18.39 11.04 3.78
CA HIS A 92 -19.30 11.85 4.59
C HIS A 92 -20.71 11.25 4.71
N HIS A 93 -21.06 10.30 3.83
CA HIS A 93 -22.39 9.71 3.75
C HIS A 93 -22.48 8.53 4.74
N ARG A 94 -22.82 8.82 6.00
CA ARG A 94 -23.11 7.80 7.01
C ARG A 94 -24.56 7.36 6.89
N VAL A 95 -24.82 6.34 6.07
CA VAL A 95 -26.18 5.78 5.97
C VAL A 95 -26.34 4.72 7.07
N TYR A 96 -26.99 5.09 8.17
CA TYR A 96 -27.66 4.12 9.03
C TYR A 96 -29.02 3.84 8.38
N VAL A 97 -29.18 2.67 7.76
CA VAL A 97 -30.51 2.15 7.42
C VAL A 97 -30.89 1.22 8.56
N ALA A 98 -31.91 1.64 9.33
CA ALA A 98 -32.55 0.82 10.37
C ALA A 98 -33.50 -0.19 9.74
#